data_AF-A0A2C9CDL6-F1
#
_entry.id   AF-A0A2C9CDL6-F1
#
_cell.length_a   1.000
_cell.length_b   1.000
_cell.length_c   1.000
_cell.angle_alpha   90.00
_cell.angle_beta   90.00
_cell.angle_gamma   90.00
#
_symmetry.space_group_name_H-M   'P 1'
#
loop_
_entity.id
_entity.type
_entity.pdbx_description
1 polymer ?
#
loop_
_entity_poly.entity_id
_entity_poly.type
_entity_poly.pdbx_seq_one_letter_code
_entity_poly.pdbx_strand_id
1 'polypeptide(L)'
;MIKMKYVVFGVLALIMLGIGNSMFTHKAMGSSGKAAEHEGVIEPTQELMKDIEKRLTNMLSGILENNLKYVANEAGAVVDQSYKISEFFFPFDPKKNEWFERAGIDPKDAGKITKLREEFALFQSGIVYKALNVRKMAMEGSQEETLKAFADLIEKTCFACHKKNRDWLFDQPGSHGPGR
;
A
#
# COMPACT_ATOMS: atom_id res chain seq x y z
N MET A 1 39.69 -3.49 58.77
CA MET A 1 39.73 -3.50 57.29
C MET A 1 39.52 -4.94 56.84
N ILE A 2 38.81 -5.16 55.72
CA ILE A 2 38.24 -6.44 55.22
C ILE A 2 36.82 -6.68 55.73
N LYS A 3 35.82 -6.17 54.98
CA LYS A 3 34.46 -6.74 54.82
C LYS A 3 33.59 -5.93 53.84
N MET A 4 34.20 -5.38 52.79
CA MET A 4 33.52 -4.51 51.80
C MET A 4 33.74 -4.97 50.35
N LYS A 5 33.96 -6.28 50.15
CA LYS A 5 34.19 -6.89 48.82
C LYS A 5 33.14 -7.93 48.41
N TYR A 6 32.19 -8.27 49.28
CA TYR A 6 31.17 -9.29 48.98
C TYR A 6 29.79 -8.71 48.63
N VAL A 7 29.58 -7.40 48.77
CA VAL A 7 28.28 -6.77 48.46
C VAL A 7 28.13 -6.47 46.96
N VAL A 8 29.24 -6.29 46.23
CA VAL A 8 29.22 -5.96 44.79
C VAL A 8 28.96 -7.19 43.90
N PHE A 9 29.29 -8.40 44.37
CA PHE A 9 29.05 -9.64 43.61
C PHE A 9 27.63 -10.20 43.75
N GLY A 10 26.87 -9.79 44.77
CA GLY A 10 25.49 -10.26 44.98
C GLY A 10 24.44 -9.58 44.11
N VAL A 11 24.67 -8.33 43.69
CA VAL A 11 23.69 -7.54 42.93
C VAL A 11 23.74 -7.84 41.42
N LEU A 12 24.88 -8.32 40.91
CA LEU A 12 25.02 -8.68 39.49
C LEU A 12 24.35 -10.02 39.12
N ALA A 13 24.12 -10.91 40.09
CA ALA A 13 23.50 -12.22 39.83
C ALA A 13 21.96 -12.17 39.70
N LEU A 14 21.31 -11.07 40.12
CA LEU A 14 19.86 -10.90 40.04
C LEU A 14 19.37 -10.19 38.77
N ILE A 15 20.28 -9.71 37.91
CA ILE A 15 19.95 -9.07 36.62
C ILE A 15 19.82 -10.11 35.49
N MET A 16 20.31 -11.34 35.68
CA MET A 16 20.34 -12.38 34.63
C MET A 16 19.18 -13.39 34.65
N LEU A 17 18.16 -13.19 35.48
CA LEU A 17 16.97 -14.06 35.55
C LEU A 17 15.64 -13.34 35.26
N GLY A 18 15.70 -12.17 34.62
CA GLY A 18 14.51 -11.37 34.25
C GLY A 18 14.23 -11.27 32.75
N ILE A 19 14.99 -11.93 31.87
CA ILE A 19 14.82 -11.88 30.41
C ILE A 19 14.38 -13.25 29.88
N GLY A 20 13.31 -13.77 30.47
CA GLY A 20 12.76 -15.08 30.12
C GLY A 20 11.24 -15.08 30.21
N ASN A 21 10.58 -14.15 29.50
CA ASN A 21 9.23 -14.30 28.93
C ASN A 21 8.69 -12.94 28.47
N SER A 22 9.10 -12.52 27.28
CA SER A 22 8.31 -11.59 26.48
C SER A 22 8.58 -11.81 24.99
N MET A 23 8.64 -13.10 24.59
CA MET A 23 8.30 -13.50 23.23
C MET A 23 6.79 -13.78 23.19
N PHE A 24 5.99 -12.77 23.54
CA PHE A 24 4.67 -12.66 22.93
C PHE A 24 4.94 -12.29 21.48
N THR A 25 5.21 -13.33 20.69
CA THR A 25 4.89 -13.30 19.27
C THR A 25 3.38 -13.07 19.22
N HIS A 26 2.97 -11.79 19.19
CA HIS A 26 1.73 -11.45 18.52
C HIS A 26 1.96 -11.85 17.07
N LYS A 27 1.72 -13.12 16.78
CA LYS A 27 1.31 -13.56 15.46
C LYS A 27 -0.05 -12.88 15.29
N ALA A 28 -0.02 -11.61 14.89
CA ALA A 28 -1.14 -10.97 14.25
C ALA A 28 -1.36 -11.80 12.99
N MET A 29 -2.13 -12.87 13.13
CA MET A 29 -2.71 -13.60 12.03
C MET A 29 -3.82 -12.70 11.52
N GLY A 30 -3.42 -11.56 10.94
CA GLY A 30 -4.25 -10.90 9.95
C GLY A 30 -4.42 -11.96 8.88
N SER A 31 -5.64 -12.49 8.73
CA SER A 31 -5.95 -13.28 7.56
C SER A 31 -5.54 -12.39 6.40
N SER A 32 -4.51 -12.77 5.66
CA SER A 32 -4.20 -12.14 4.39
C SER A 32 -5.40 -12.53 3.53
N GLY A 33 -6.46 -11.71 3.60
CA GLY A 33 -7.52 -11.73 2.62
C GLY A 33 -6.76 -11.54 1.32
N LYS A 34 -6.76 -12.59 0.49
CA LYS A 34 -6.04 -12.56 -0.78
C LYS A 34 -6.41 -11.25 -1.45
N ALA A 35 -5.45 -10.33 -1.55
CA ALA A 35 -5.64 -9.13 -2.34
C ALA A 35 -6.11 -9.61 -3.71
N ALA A 36 -7.22 -9.07 -4.20
CA ALA A 36 -7.84 -9.57 -5.41
C ALA A 36 -6.82 -9.55 -6.55
N GLU A 37 -6.35 -10.73 -6.97
CA GLU A 37 -5.29 -10.85 -7.96
C GLU A 37 -5.69 -10.07 -9.22
N HIS A 38 -4.74 -9.36 -9.82
CA HIS A 38 -4.95 -8.64 -11.07
C HIS A 38 -4.99 -9.64 -12.25
N GLU A 39 -5.95 -10.56 -12.24
CA GLU A 39 -6.15 -11.54 -13.30
C GLU A 39 -6.54 -10.82 -14.61
N GLY A 40 -5.98 -11.26 -15.74
CA GLY A 40 -6.28 -10.70 -17.07
C GLY A 40 -5.61 -9.36 -17.40
N VAL A 41 -4.61 -8.94 -16.62
CA VAL A 41 -3.79 -7.75 -16.86
C VAL A 41 -2.45 -8.16 -17.48
N ILE A 42 -1.86 -7.33 -18.35
CA ILE A 42 -0.53 -7.59 -18.92
C ILE A 42 0.49 -7.69 -17.79
N GLU A 43 1.41 -8.66 -17.86
CA GLU A 43 2.41 -8.93 -16.81
C GLU A 43 3.10 -7.66 -16.28
N PRO A 44 3.57 -6.70 -17.11
CA PRO A 44 4.26 -5.52 -16.60
C PRO A 44 3.35 -4.57 -15.80
N THR A 45 2.07 -4.49 -16.18
CA THR A 45 1.07 -3.71 -15.45
C THR A 45 0.71 -4.40 -14.12
N GLN A 46 0.64 -5.74 -14.10
CA GLN A 46 0.43 -6.52 -12.88
C GLN A 46 1.60 -6.36 -11.91
N GLU A 47 2.84 -6.38 -12.39
CA GLU A 47 4.04 -6.15 -11.58
C GLU A 47 4.04 -4.74 -10.96
N LEU A 48 3.70 -3.71 -11.74
CA LEU A 48 3.59 -2.35 -11.24
C LEU A 48 2.56 -2.24 -10.11
N MET A 49 1.36 -2.83 -10.29
CA MET A 49 0.33 -2.82 -9.26
C MET A 49 0.78 -3.58 -8.00
N LYS A 50 1.47 -4.71 -8.14
CA LYS A 50 2.05 -5.46 -7.01
C LYS A 50 3.09 -4.63 -6.24
N ASP A 51 3.94 -3.87 -6.94
CA ASP A 51 4.90 -3.00 -6.24
C ASP A 51 4.16 -1.88 -5.49
N ILE A 52 3.17 -1.22 -6.10
CA ILE A 52 2.35 -0.22 -5.43
C ILE A 52 1.66 -0.82 -4.19
N GLU A 53 1.02 -1.99 -4.32
CA GLU A 53 0.37 -2.71 -3.21
C GLU A 53 1.35 -3.00 -2.06
N LYS A 54 2.57 -3.45 -2.39
CA LYS A 54 3.63 -3.67 -1.40
C LYS A 54 3.98 -2.38 -0.67
N ARG A 55 4.11 -1.25 -1.38
CA ARG A 55 4.37 0.06 -0.75
C ARG A 55 3.23 0.50 0.17
N LEU A 56 1.99 0.31 -0.25
CA LEU A 56 0.81 0.61 0.57
C LEU A 56 0.79 -0.24 1.85
N THR A 57 1.10 -1.53 1.74
CA THR A 57 1.21 -2.46 2.89
C THR A 57 2.31 -2.02 3.84
N ASN A 58 3.49 -1.67 3.30
CA ASN A 58 4.61 -1.17 4.10
C ASN A 58 4.25 0.13 4.84
N MET A 59 3.52 1.04 4.19
CA MET A 59 3.02 2.25 4.85
C MET A 59 2.09 1.92 6.01
N LEU A 60 1.12 1.02 5.83
CA LEU A 60 0.22 0.62 6.90
C LEU A 60 0.99 0.02 8.08
N SER A 61 1.90 -0.92 7.82
CA SER A 61 2.75 -1.51 8.87
C SER A 61 3.60 -0.44 9.58
N GLY A 62 4.23 0.46 8.81
CA GLY A 62 5.01 1.55 9.37
C GLY A 62 4.17 2.53 10.22
N ILE A 63 2.93 2.79 9.83
CA ILE A 63 2.00 3.59 10.63
C ILE A 63 1.69 2.87 11.93
N LEU A 64 1.35 1.57 11.90
CA LEU A 64 1.00 0.79 13.10
C LEU A 64 2.18 0.66 14.07
N GLU A 65 3.41 0.58 13.56
CA GLU A 65 4.64 0.54 14.35
C GLU A 65 5.14 1.95 14.77
N ASN A 66 4.42 3.01 14.40
CA ASN A 66 4.81 4.41 14.60
C ASN A 66 6.18 4.77 13.98
N ASN A 67 6.58 4.08 12.91
CA ASN A 67 7.79 4.36 12.14
C ASN A 67 7.51 5.36 11.01
N LEU A 68 7.20 6.61 11.39
CA LEU A 68 6.71 7.62 10.44
C LEU A 68 7.77 8.05 9.39
N LYS A 69 9.06 7.95 9.71
CA LYS A 69 10.13 8.16 8.72
C LYS A 69 10.08 7.12 7.61
N TYR A 70 9.82 5.86 7.96
CA TYR A 70 9.66 4.79 6.97
C TYR A 70 8.42 5.02 6.10
N VAL A 71 7.29 5.41 6.72
CA VAL A 71 6.05 5.76 6.00
C VAL A 71 6.29 6.89 4.98
N ALA A 72 7.00 7.95 5.37
CA ALA A 72 7.32 9.06 4.47
C ALA A 72 8.13 8.62 3.23
N ASN A 73 9.04 7.66 3.39
CA ASN A 73 9.83 7.11 2.29
C ASN A 73 8.98 6.24 1.36
N GLU A 74 8.17 5.34 1.91
CA GLU A 74 7.28 4.47 1.12
C GLU A 74 6.22 5.30 0.37
N ALA A 75 5.71 6.38 0.98
CA ALA A 75 4.82 7.34 0.31
C ALA A 75 5.50 8.04 -0.87
N GLY A 76 6.78 8.39 -0.75
CA GLY A 76 7.58 8.90 -1.86
C GLY A 76 7.72 7.86 -2.99
N ALA A 77 7.97 6.59 -2.65
CA ALA A 77 8.05 5.52 -3.63
C ALA A 77 6.71 5.29 -4.36
N VAL A 78 5.56 5.44 -3.69
CA VAL A 78 4.24 5.40 -4.35
C VAL A 78 4.10 6.50 -5.39
N VAL A 79 4.58 7.73 -5.10
CA VAL A 79 4.59 8.82 -6.09
C VAL A 79 5.39 8.42 -7.32
N ASP A 80 6.61 7.92 -7.14
CA ASP A 80 7.48 7.52 -8.26
C ASP A 80 6.87 6.41 -9.12
N GLN A 81 6.24 5.39 -8.49
CA GLN A 81 5.58 4.32 -9.23
C GLN A 81 4.30 4.80 -9.92
N SER A 82 3.56 5.74 -9.32
CA SER A 82 2.31 6.23 -9.91
C SER A 82 2.52 6.90 -11.27
N TYR A 83 3.67 7.54 -11.50
CA TYR A 83 4.00 8.14 -12.81
C TYR A 83 4.09 7.14 -13.94
N LYS A 84 4.38 5.87 -13.64
CA LYS A 84 4.49 4.80 -14.63
C LYS A 84 3.12 4.23 -15.04
N ILE A 85 2.07 4.45 -14.26
CA ILE A 85 0.74 3.85 -14.50
C ILE A 85 0.26 4.15 -15.92
N SER A 86 0.28 5.41 -16.35
CA SER A 86 -0.18 5.78 -17.69
C SER A 86 0.61 5.10 -18.80
N GLU A 87 1.92 4.93 -18.63
CA GLU A 87 2.79 4.29 -19.63
C GLU A 87 2.49 2.80 -19.79
N PHE A 88 2.28 2.11 -18.67
CA PHE A 88 2.00 0.67 -18.66
C PHE A 88 0.56 0.34 -19.10
N PHE A 89 -0.42 1.20 -18.81
CA PHE A 89 -1.80 0.99 -19.25
C PHE A 89 -2.08 1.48 -20.67
N PHE A 90 -1.36 2.50 -21.15
CA PHE A 90 -1.59 3.13 -22.45
C PHE A 90 -0.29 3.21 -23.26
N PRO A 91 0.24 2.08 -23.78
CA PRO A 91 1.46 2.08 -24.57
C PRO A 91 1.30 2.93 -25.85
N PHE A 92 2.43 3.29 -26.44
CA PHE A 92 2.49 4.19 -27.61
C PHE A 92 1.70 3.67 -28.83
N ASP A 93 1.57 2.34 -28.98
CA ASP A 93 0.74 1.71 -30.01
C ASP A 93 -0.46 0.98 -29.38
N PRO A 94 -1.65 1.61 -29.34
CA PRO A 94 -2.85 1.02 -28.76
C PRO A 94 -3.28 -0.29 -29.41
N LYS A 95 -2.93 -0.49 -30.70
CA LYS A 95 -3.31 -1.70 -31.46
C LYS A 95 -2.56 -2.95 -30.98
N LYS A 96 -1.50 -2.78 -30.20
CA LYS A 96 -0.74 -3.87 -29.58
C LYS A 96 -1.17 -4.15 -28.15
N ASN A 97 -2.14 -3.41 -27.63
CA ASN A 97 -2.60 -3.55 -26.27
C ASN A 97 -3.86 -4.44 -26.21
N GLU A 98 -3.65 -5.73 -25.96
CA GLU A 98 -4.73 -6.72 -25.78
C GLU A 98 -5.72 -6.36 -24.67
N TRP A 99 -5.34 -5.46 -23.74
CA TRP A 99 -6.23 -5.00 -22.69
C TRP A 99 -7.45 -4.24 -23.25
N PHE A 100 -7.28 -3.44 -24.32
CA PHE A 100 -8.42 -2.73 -24.92
C PHE A 100 -9.47 -3.70 -25.45
N GLU A 101 -9.04 -4.76 -26.13
CA GLU A 101 -9.94 -5.79 -26.64
C GLU A 101 -10.68 -6.51 -25.50
N ARG A 102 -9.95 -6.90 -24.43
CA ARG A 102 -10.54 -7.51 -23.22
C ARG A 102 -11.53 -6.57 -22.50
N ALA A 103 -11.29 -5.27 -22.55
CA ALA A 103 -12.15 -4.24 -21.96
C ALA A 103 -13.32 -3.82 -22.87
N GLY A 104 -13.49 -4.42 -24.06
CA GLY A 104 -14.53 -4.02 -25.02
C GLY A 104 -14.31 -2.61 -25.58
N ILE A 105 -13.06 -2.19 -25.69
CA ILE A 105 -12.64 -0.90 -26.26
C ILE A 105 -12.04 -1.18 -27.63
N ASP A 106 -12.60 -0.58 -28.69
CA ASP A 106 -12.02 -0.68 -30.03
C ASP A 106 -10.63 0.00 -30.04
N PRO A 107 -9.53 -0.74 -30.31
CA PRO A 107 -8.18 -0.17 -30.36
C PRO A 107 -7.99 0.90 -31.46
N LYS A 108 -8.94 1.02 -32.39
CA LYS A 108 -8.96 2.03 -33.45
C LYS A 108 -9.77 3.28 -33.08
N ASP A 109 -10.55 3.24 -32.01
CA ASP A 109 -11.31 4.40 -31.52
C ASP A 109 -10.39 5.32 -30.70
N ALA A 110 -9.62 6.13 -31.42
CA ALA A 110 -8.70 7.09 -30.83
C ALA A 110 -9.40 8.07 -29.86
N GLY A 111 -10.67 8.41 -30.10
CA GLY A 111 -11.45 9.29 -29.24
C GLY A 111 -11.75 8.67 -27.89
N LYS A 112 -12.23 7.41 -27.88
CA LYS A 112 -12.49 6.65 -26.65
C LYS A 112 -11.21 6.37 -25.86
N ILE A 113 -10.12 6.02 -26.54
CA ILE A 113 -8.81 5.80 -25.90
C ILE A 113 -8.26 7.09 -25.28
N THR A 114 -8.40 8.23 -25.97
CA THR A 114 -7.95 9.54 -25.45
C THR A 114 -8.70 9.91 -24.17
N LYS A 115 -10.03 9.81 -24.18
CA LYS A 115 -10.86 10.04 -22.98
C LYS A 115 -10.48 9.13 -21.83
N LEU A 116 -10.26 7.85 -22.10
CA LEU A 116 -9.86 6.90 -21.06
C LEU A 116 -8.50 7.26 -20.45
N ARG A 117 -7.53 7.69 -21.27
CA ARG A 117 -6.22 8.15 -20.80
C ARG A 117 -6.35 9.41 -19.93
N GLU A 118 -7.18 10.37 -20.33
CA GLU A 118 -7.46 11.58 -19.55
C GLU A 118 -8.08 11.23 -18.19
N GLU A 119 -9.03 10.31 -18.16
CA GLU A 119 -9.64 9.84 -16.90
C GLU A 119 -8.63 9.12 -15.99
N PHE A 120 -7.76 8.27 -16.56
CA PHE A 120 -6.69 7.63 -15.80
C PHE A 120 -5.67 8.62 -15.25
N ALA A 121 -5.37 9.69 -16.01
CA ALA A 121 -4.48 10.75 -15.55
C ALA A 121 -5.03 11.45 -14.30
N LEU A 122 -6.35 11.62 -14.17
CA LEU A 122 -6.97 12.17 -12.96
C LEU A 122 -6.76 11.25 -11.75
N PHE A 123 -6.92 9.94 -11.91
CA PHE A 123 -6.63 8.99 -10.84
C PHE A 123 -5.14 8.97 -10.46
N GLN A 124 -4.25 9.00 -11.45
CA GLN A 124 -2.80 9.10 -11.23
C GLN A 124 -2.44 10.36 -10.43
N SER A 125 -2.92 11.53 -10.85
CA SER A 125 -2.71 12.78 -10.10
C SER A 125 -3.30 12.72 -8.69
N GLY A 126 -4.44 12.05 -8.52
CA GLY A 126 -5.02 11.77 -7.20
C GLY A 126 -4.08 10.96 -6.31
N ILE A 127 -3.51 9.86 -6.83
CA ILE A 127 -2.53 9.03 -6.10
C ILE A 127 -1.34 9.87 -5.67
N VAL A 128 -0.74 10.63 -6.61
CA VAL A 128 0.40 11.51 -6.31
C VAL A 128 0.07 12.49 -5.18
N TYR A 129 -1.04 13.23 -5.34
CA TYR A 129 -1.43 14.26 -4.38
C TYR A 129 -1.67 13.68 -2.98
N LYS A 130 -2.40 12.56 -2.89
CA LYS A 130 -2.72 11.92 -1.61
C LYS A 130 -1.51 11.25 -0.97
N ALA A 131 -0.63 10.62 -1.77
CA ALA A 131 0.62 10.06 -1.26
C ALA A 131 1.57 11.15 -0.72
N LEU A 132 1.65 12.30 -1.39
CA LEU A 132 2.36 13.47 -0.86
C LEU A 132 1.75 13.98 0.45
N ASN A 133 0.42 13.93 0.60
CA ASN A 133 -0.23 14.27 1.86
C ASN A 133 0.11 13.28 2.98
N VAL A 134 0.12 11.97 2.72
CA VAL A 134 0.60 10.96 3.68
C VAL A 134 2.03 11.26 4.12
N ARG A 135 2.91 11.52 3.15
CA ARG A 135 4.31 11.88 3.42
C ARG A 135 4.42 13.12 4.31
N LYS A 136 3.63 14.16 4.01
CA LYS A 136 3.59 15.39 4.81
C LYS A 136 3.19 15.10 6.25
N MET A 137 2.06 14.41 6.48
CA MET A 137 1.58 14.09 7.83
C MET A 137 2.59 13.22 8.60
N ALA A 138 3.23 12.26 7.93
CA ALA A 138 4.27 11.43 8.53
C ALA A 138 5.50 12.25 8.95
N MET A 139 5.91 13.23 8.14
CA MET A 139 7.02 14.13 8.47
C MET A 139 6.69 15.11 9.60
N GLU A 140 5.41 15.46 9.79
CA GLU A 140 4.93 16.28 10.91
C GLU A 140 4.83 15.48 12.23
N GLY A 141 4.99 14.16 12.19
CA GLY A 141 5.14 13.31 13.38
C GLY A 141 3.82 12.85 14.01
N SER A 142 2.67 13.06 13.37
CA SER A 142 1.37 12.63 13.88
C SER A 142 0.95 11.29 13.28
N GLN A 143 0.97 10.22 14.09
CA GLN A 143 0.54 8.88 13.67
C GLN A 143 -0.93 8.86 13.25
N GLU A 144 -1.80 9.54 13.99
CA GLU A 144 -3.24 9.61 13.73
C GLU A 144 -3.54 10.31 12.40
N GLU A 145 -2.94 11.48 12.17
CA GLU A 145 -3.15 12.22 10.91
C GLU A 145 -2.53 11.50 9.72
N THR A 146 -1.42 10.78 9.93
CA THR A 146 -0.83 9.91 8.91
C THR A 146 -1.76 8.77 8.54
N LEU A 147 -2.40 8.11 9.52
CA LEU A 147 -3.37 7.04 9.26
C LEU A 147 -4.60 7.56 8.51
N LYS A 148 -5.14 8.73 8.90
CA LYS A 148 -6.26 9.37 8.20
C LYS A 148 -5.90 9.69 6.75
N ALA A 149 -4.72 10.28 6.52
CA ALA A 149 -4.23 10.57 5.18
C ALA A 149 -4.04 9.30 4.35
N PHE A 150 -3.57 8.20 4.98
CA PHE A 150 -3.40 6.92 4.30
C PHE A 150 -4.75 6.30 3.91
N ALA A 151 -5.74 6.31 4.79
CA ALA A 151 -7.09 5.84 4.47
C ALA A 151 -7.70 6.64 3.31
N ASP A 152 -7.56 7.96 3.33
CA ASP A 152 -8.06 8.86 2.28
C ASP A 152 -7.34 8.62 0.93
N LEU A 153 -6.04 8.30 0.92
CA LEU A 153 -5.32 7.82 -0.26
C LEU A 153 -6.00 6.58 -0.84
N ILE A 154 -6.23 5.54 -0.04
CA ILE A 154 -6.83 4.29 -0.52
C ILE A 154 -8.25 4.50 -1.05
N GLU A 155 -9.09 5.18 -0.26
CA GLU A 155 -10.51 5.37 -0.59
C GLU A 155 -10.72 6.23 -1.83
N LYS A 156 -10.04 7.38 -1.91
CA LYS A 156 -10.27 8.36 -2.97
C LYS A 156 -9.54 8.06 -4.26
N THR A 157 -8.59 7.11 -4.24
CA THR A 157 -7.77 6.80 -5.42
C THR A 157 -7.91 5.33 -5.82
N CYS A 158 -7.37 4.40 -5.05
CA CYS A 158 -7.37 2.97 -5.36
C CYS A 158 -8.79 2.43 -5.51
N PHE A 159 -9.64 2.64 -4.51
CA PHE A 159 -11.02 2.15 -4.55
C PHE A 159 -11.87 2.89 -5.58
N ALA A 160 -11.71 4.21 -5.71
CA ALA A 160 -12.43 4.99 -6.71
C ALA A 160 -12.11 4.54 -8.14
N CYS A 161 -10.83 4.32 -8.46
CA CYS A 161 -10.40 3.85 -9.76
C CYS A 161 -10.90 2.42 -10.02
N HIS A 162 -10.70 1.51 -9.07
CA HIS A 162 -11.13 0.13 -9.24
C HIS A 162 -12.65 -0.03 -9.32
N LYS A 163 -13.43 0.74 -8.55
CA LYS A 163 -14.89 0.71 -8.66
C LYS A 163 -15.38 1.16 -10.04
N LYS A 164 -14.69 2.12 -10.66
CA LYS A 164 -15.07 2.64 -11.98
C LYS A 164 -14.64 1.72 -13.12
N ASN A 165 -13.48 1.06 -12.99
CA ASN A 165 -12.82 0.37 -14.09
C ASN A 165 -12.71 -1.15 -13.91
N ARG A 166 -13.12 -1.70 -12.76
CA ARG A 166 -12.99 -3.12 -12.40
C ARG A 166 -14.24 -3.57 -11.62
N ASP A 167 -15.33 -3.77 -12.33
CA ASP A 167 -16.66 -4.10 -11.79
C ASP A 167 -16.68 -5.31 -10.83
N TRP A 168 -15.75 -6.25 -10.95
CA TRP A 168 -15.74 -7.49 -10.15
C TRP A 168 -15.00 -7.42 -8.81
N LEU A 169 -14.33 -6.31 -8.47
CA LEU A 169 -13.46 -6.25 -7.29
C LEU A 169 -14.23 -6.43 -5.96
N PHE A 170 -15.49 -6.01 -5.92
CA PHE A 170 -16.31 -6.04 -4.71
C PHE A 170 -17.33 -7.18 -4.69
N ASP A 171 -17.40 -8.00 -5.75
CA ASP A 171 -18.33 -9.14 -5.88
C ASP A 171 -17.62 -10.49 -5.68
N GLN A 172 -16.42 -10.49 -5.10
CA GLN A 172 -15.69 -11.71 -4.75
C GLN A 172 -16.37 -12.47 -3.60
N PRO A 173 -16.48 -13.81 -3.62
CA PRO A 173 -16.97 -14.58 -2.48
C PRO A 173 -16.12 -14.28 -1.22
N GLY A 174 -16.73 -13.66 -0.21
CA GLY A 174 -16.05 -13.23 1.02
C GLY A 174 -15.70 -11.73 1.08
N SER A 175 -16.02 -10.92 0.07
CA SER A 175 -15.94 -9.45 0.12
C SER A 175 -17.05 -8.82 0.98
N HIS A 176 -18.11 -9.56 1.26
CA HIS A 176 -19.14 -9.19 2.21
C HIS A 176 -18.71 -9.71 3.59
N GLY A 177 -18.28 -8.80 4.46
CA GLY A 177 -18.19 -9.08 5.89
C GLY A 177 -19.54 -9.60 6.42
N PRO A 178 -19.57 -10.22 7.61
CA PRO A 178 -20.79 -10.82 8.14
C PRO A 178 -21.85 -9.72 8.36
N GLY A 179 -22.79 -9.58 7.42
CA GLY A 179 -23.75 -8.47 7.46
C GLY A 179 -24.50 -8.13 6.17
N ARG A 180 -24.71 -9.08 5.25
CA ARG A 180 -25.81 -9.03 4.29
C ARG A 180 -26.52 -10.37 4.26
#